data_AF-M1EL26-F1
#
_entry.id   AF-M1EL26-F1
#
_cell.length_a   1.000
_cell.length_b   1.000
_cell.length_c   1.000
_cell.angle_alpha   90.00
_cell.angle_beta   90.00
_cell.angle_gamma   90.00
#
_symmetry.space_group_name_H-M   'P 1'
#
loop_
_entity.id
_entity.type
_entity.pdbx_description
1 polymer ?
#
loop_
_entity_poly.entity_id
_entity_poly.type
_entity_poly.pdbx_seq_one_letter_code
_entity_poly.pdbx_strand_id
1 'polypeptide(L)'
;QDGLWLIARHPALIQGYRKAVLTPNHVEFGRLSEAVLRDPGDGSDHREAVRRLSRALGNVTVVQKGERDVISDGEQVLECVQEGSGRRCGGQGDLLSGALGVLVHWALRAGPEKTNG
;
A
#
# COMPACT_ATOMS: atom_id res chain seq x y z
N GLN A 1 -13.57 4.21 -5.45
CA GLN A 1 -13.21 3.06 -4.61
C GLN A 1 -13.56 3.42 -3.18
N ASP A 2 -14.54 2.73 -2.59
CA ASP A 2 -15.07 3.08 -1.26
C ASP A 2 -14.39 2.32 -0.12
N GLY A 3 -13.63 1.26 -0.44
CA GLY A 3 -12.97 0.40 0.55
C GLY A 3 -11.91 1.13 1.39
N LEU A 4 -11.06 1.97 0.77
CA LEU A 4 -10.06 2.75 1.50
C LEU A 4 -10.70 3.81 2.40
N TRP A 5 -11.86 4.35 1.99
CA TRP A 5 -12.61 5.30 2.80
C TRP A 5 -13.20 4.64 4.05
N LEU A 6 -13.71 3.40 3.93
CA LEU A 6 -14.16 2.61 5.08
C LEU A 6 -13.01 2.32 6.05
N ILE A 7 -11.84 1.93 5.51
CA ILE A 7 -10.64 1.66 6.31
C ILE A 7 -10.16 2.92 7.03
N ALA A 8 -10.20 4.09 6.38
CA ALA A 8 -9.84 5.35 7.02
C ALA A 8 -10.76 5.69 8.22
N ARG A 9 -12.05 5.32 8.16
CA ARG A 9 -12.99 5.49 9.29
C ARG A 9 -12.83 4.43 10.38
N HIS A 10 -12.47 3.21 10.00
CA HIS A 10 -12.30 2.08 10.92
C HIS A 10 -11.01 1.31 10.64
N PRO A 11 -9.82 1.87 10.98
CA PRO A 11 -8.53 1.21 10.69
C PRO A 11 -8.39 -0.17 11.32
N ALA A 12 -9.06 -0.39 12.45
CA ALA A 12 -9.10 -1.67 13.18
C ALA A 12 -9.56 -2.86 12.32
N LEU A 13 -10.32 -2.63 11.23
CA LEU A 13 -10.81 -3.70 10.36
C LEU A 13 -9.70 -4.50 9.66
N ILE A 14 -8.55 -3.87 9.44
CA ILE A 14 -7.41 -4.48 8.72
C ILE A 14 -6.15 -4.55 9.58
N GLN A 15 -6.23 -4.08 10.83
CA GLN A 15 -5.05 -3.91 11.66
C GLN A 15 -4.41 -5.26 11.97
N GLY A 16 -3.13 -5.42 11.63
CA GLY A 16 -2.39 -6.67 11.75
C GLY A 16 -2.69 -7.71 10.66
N TYR A 17 -3.60 -7.42 9.72
CA TYR A 17 -3.95 -8.35 8.65
C TYR A 17 -2.96 -8.27 7.49
N ARG A 18 -1.79 -8.91 7.67
CA ARG A 18 -0.66 -8.89 6.72
C ARG A 18 -0.94 -9.49 5.33
N LYS A 19 -2.12 -10.07 5.12
CA LYS A 19 -2.56 -10.58 3.80
C LYS A 19 -3.31 -9.52 2.98
N ALA A 20 -3.66 -8.38 3.57
CA ALA A 20 -4.21 -7.26 2.83
C ALA A 20 -3.11 -6.46 2.13
N VAL A 21 -3.46 -5.93 0.96
CA VAL A 21 -2.68 -4.90 0.28
C VAL A 21 -3.56 -3.69 0.05
N LEU A 22 -3.14 -2.53 0.56
CA LEU A 22 -3.80 -1.26 0.32
C LEU A 22 -3.15 -0.58 -0.86
N THR A 23 -3.95 -0.10 -1.80
CA THR A 23 -3.46 0.61 -2.99
C THR A 23 -3.98 2.05 -3.00
N PRO A 24 -3.62 2.93 -2.05
CA PRO A 24 -4.10 4.31 -2.07
C PRO A 24 -3.46 5.14 -3.19
N ASN A 25 -4.19 6.10 -3.74
CA ASN A 25 -3.60 7.24 -4.46
C ASN A 25 -3.13 8.32 -3.47
N HIS A 26 -2.53 9.41 -3.94
CA HIS A 26 -2.03 10.49 -3.09
C HIS A 26 -3.09 11.06 -2.12
N VAL A 27 -4.32 11.29 -2.58
CA VAL A 27 -5.41 11.85 -1.75
C VAL A 27 -5.89 10.83 -0.71
N GLU A 28 -6.07 9.57 -1.11
CA GLU A 28 -6.48 8.48 -0.21
C GLU A 28 -5.41 8.22 0.86
N PHE A 29 -4.14 8.30 0.48
CA PHE A 29 -3.01 8.13 1.39
C PHE A 29 -2.98 9.22 2.46
N GLY A 30 -3.20 10.48 2.10
CA GLY A 30 -3.26 11.58 3.07
C GLY A 30 -4.33 11.33 4.12
N ARG A 31 -5.55 10.98 3.69
CA ARG A 31 -6.67 10.67 4.59
C ARG A 31 -6.39 9.48 5.51
N LEU A 32 -5.81 8.41 4.97
CA LEU A 32 -5.43 7.23 5.77
C LEU A 32 -4.34 7.57 6.78
N SER A 33 -3.33 8.35 6.36
CA SER A 33 -2.23 8.76 7.22
C SER A 33 -2.70 9.64 8.36
N GLU A 34 -3.57 10.62 8.10
CA GLU A 34 -4.19 11.45 9.14
C GLU A 34 -5.00 10.60 10.14
N ALA A 35 -5.84 9.70 9.64
CA ALA A 35 -6.69 8.87 10.47
C ALA A 35 -5.92 7.88 11.35
N VAL A 36 -4.81 7.34 10.83
CA VAL A 36 -4.04 6.27 11.50
C VAL A 36 -2.89 6.82 12.34
N LEU A 37 -2.12 7.78 11.81
CA LEU A 37 -0.89 8.27 12.45
C LEU A 37 -1.14 9.39 13.46
N ARG A 38 -2.29 10.07 13.41
CA ARG A 38 -2.72 11.22 14.26
C ARG A 38 -1.82 12.47 14.19
N ASP A 39 -0.53 12.30 13.94
CA ASP A 39 0.48 13.33 13.69
C ASP A 39 1.34 12.92 12.47
N PRO A 40 0.90 13.28 11.25
CA PRO A 40 1.68 13.05 10.04
C PRO A 40 2.84 14.06 10.03
N GLY A 41 3.91 13.74 10.77
CA GLY A 41 5.08 14.62 10.90
C GLY A 41 5.49 15.29 9.57
N ASP A 42 5.64 16.61 9.64
CA ASP A 42 5.68 17.56 8.52
C ASP A 42 7.03 17.58 7.76
N GLY A 43 7.53 16.41 7.37
CA GLY A 43 8.79 16.38 6.62
C GLY A 43 9.43 15.01 6.47
N SER A 44 8.75 13.93 6.83
CA SER A 44 9.29 12.59 6.57
C SER A 44 9.34 12.33 5.07
N ASP A 45 10.48 11.83 4.59
CA ASP A 45 10.66 11.27 3.25
C ASP A 45 9.44 10.41 2.88
N HIS A 46 8.97 10.53 1.64
CA HIS A 46 7.80 9.83 1.09
C HIS A 46 7.86 8.32 1.38
N ARG A 47 9.06 7.74 1.28
CA ARG A 47 9.35 6.34 1.62
C ARG A 47 9.05 6.00 3.07
N GLU A 48 9.49 6.85 3.98
CA GLU A 48 9.26 6.67 5.42
C GLU A 48 7.80 6.91 5.79
N ALA A 49 7.10 7.82 5.11
CA ALA A 49 5.67 8.02 5.32
C ALA A 49 4.87 6.73 5.01
N VAL A 50 5.13 6.08 3.86
CA VAL A 50 4.47 4.82 3.49
C VAL A 50 4.81 3.70 4.47
N ARG A 51 6.07 3.60 4.89
CA ARG A 51 6.51 2.62 5.88
C ARG A 51 5.83 2.82 7.24
N ARG A 52 5.76 4.07 7.72
CA ARG A 52 5.11 4.41 9.00
C ARG A 52 3.63 4.06 8.98
N LEU A 53 2.93 4.37 7.88
CA LEU A 53 1.53 3.98 7.72
C LEU A 53 1.36 2.45 7.77
N SER A 54 2.19 1.72 7.02
CA SER A 54 2.18 0.25 7.03
C SER A 54 2.40 -0.33 8.44
N ARG A 55 3.38 0.18 9.18
CA ARG A 55 3.66 -0.22 10.58
C ARG A 55 2.51 0.08 11.51
N ALA A 56 1.92 1.28 11.41
CA ALA A 56 0.80 1.67 12.24
C ALA A 56 -0.45 0.80 12.00
N LEU A 57 -0.59 0.27 10.78
CA LEU A 57 -1.62 -0.72 10.43
C LEU A 57 -1.24 -2.15 10.81
N GLY A 58 -0.11 -2.40 11.48
CA GLY A 58 0.33 -3.73 11.91
C GLY A 58 1.07 -4.52 10.82
N ASN A 59 1.91 -3.84 10.04
CA ASN A 59 2.68 -4.38 8.91
C ASN A 59 1.78 -4.91 7.78
N VAL A 60 0.75 -4.12 7.43
CA VAL A 60 -0.09 -4.33 6.24
C VAL A 60 0.62 -3.72 5.04
N THR A 61 0.66 -4.41 3.91
CA THR A 61 1.31 -3.88 2.71
C THR A 61 0.56 -2.66 2.16
N VAL A 62 1.27 -1.57 1.92
CA VAL A 62 0.75 -0.34 1.32
C VAL A 62 1.49 -0.06 0.02
N VAL A 63 0.74 0.19 -1.05
CA VAL A 63 1.19 0.58 -2.38
C VAL A 63 0.64 1.98 -2.66
N GLN A 64 1.41 3.01 -2.33
CA GLN A 64 1.04 4.38 -2.64
C GLN A 64 1.30 4.63 -4.12
N LYS A 65 0.21 4.82 -4.87
CA LYS A 65 0.27 5.08 -6.31
C LYS A 65 0.56 6.55 -6.60
N GLY A 66 1.48 6.83 -7.52
CA GLY A 66 1.93 8.18 -7.84
C GLY A 66 2.66 8.27 -9.18
N GLU A 67 3.44 9.34 -9.37
CA GLU A 67 4.42 9.40 -10.46
C GLU A 67 5.50 8.32 -10.29
N ARG A 68 5.83 8.03 -9.02
CA ARG A 68 6.62 6.88 -8.58
C ARG A 68 5.79 6.15 -7.55
N ASP A 69 5.58 4.86 -7.77
CA ASP A 69 4.83 4.06 -6.82
C ASP A 69 5.75 3.63 -5.68
N VAL A 70 5.32 3.86 -4.44
CA VAL A 70 6.08 3.44 -3.25
C VAL A 70 5.34 2.32 -2.55
N ILE A 71 6.05 1.23 -2.28
CA ILE A 71 5.52 0.01 -1.69
C ILE A 71 6.23 -0.28 -0.37
N SER A 72 5.50 -0.54 0.69
CA SER A 72 6.08 -0.99 1.96
C SER A 72 5.20 -2.00 2.68
N ASP A 73 5.84 -2.99 3.30
CA ASP A 73 5.25 -3.95 4.25
C ASP A 73 5.54 -3.58 5.73
N GLY A 74 6.13 -2.39 5.95
CA GLY A 74 6.53 -1.89 7.26
C GLY A 74 7.97 -2.25 7.63
N GLU A 75 8.56 -3.29 7.03
CA GLU A 75 9.97 -3.63 7.23
C GLU A 75 10.83 -3.05 6.11
N GLN A 76 10.39 -3.20 4.87
CA GLN A 76 11.10 -2.82 3.65
C GLN A 76 10.33 -1.73 2.89
N VAL A 77 11.04 -0.97 2.06
CA VAL A 77 10.45 0.01 1.15
C VAL A 77 11.02 -0.18 -0.25
N LEU A 78 10.13 -0.37 -1.22
CA LEU A 78 10.44 -0.46 -2.64
C LEU A 78 9.87 0.76 -3.36
N GLU A 79 10.54 1.20 -4.42
CA GLU A 79 10.06 2.28 -5.29
C GLU A 79 10.05 1.77 -6.72
N CYS A 80 8.92 1.91 -7.39
CA CYS A 80 8.77 1.64 -8.81
C CYS A 80 8.75 2.98 -9.55
N VAL A 81 9.79 3.21 -10.35
CA VAL A 81 9.96 4.44 -11.16
C VAL A 81 9.70 4.20 -12.65
N GLN A 82 9.00 3.12 -12.97
CA GLN A 82 8.71 2.75 -14.35
C GLN A 82 7.71 3.74 -14.97
N GLU A 83 8.04 4.33 -16.12
CA GLU A 83 7.09 5.19 -16.84
C GLU A 83 5.83 4.40 -17.23
N GLY A 84 4.69 4.86 -16.73
CA GLY A 84 3.39 4.37 -17.14
C GLY A 84 2.94 4.93 -18.50
N SER A 85 1.83 4.40 -19.02
CA SER A 85 1.17 4.98 -20.19
C SER A 85 0.69 6.41 -19.90
N GLY A 86 1.05 7.39 -20.74
CA GLY A 86 0.60 8.79 -20.63
C GLY A 86 -0.90 9.02 -20.83
N ARG A 87 -1.70 7.96 -21.03
CA ARG A 87 -3.16 8.04 -21.09
C ARG A 87 -3.74 7.74 -19.72
N ARG A 88 -4.62 8.61 -19.19
CA ARG A 88 -5.54 8.27 -18.10
C ARG A 88 -6.78 7.59 -18.69
N CYS A 89 -6.76 6.27 -18.79
CA CYS A 89 -7.96 5.49 -19.09
C CYS A 89 -8.57 5.05 -17.75
N GLY A 90 -9.89 5.20 -17.59
CA GLY A 90 -10.60 4.54 -16.48
C GLY A 90 -10.31 3.04 -16.51
N GLY A 91 -10.05 2.43 -15.35
CA GLY A 91 -9.79 0.98 -15.22
C GLY A 91 -8.33 0.56 -15.02
N GLN A 92 -7.34 1.45 -15.08
CA GLN A 92 -5.94 1.09 -14.80
C GLN A 92 -5.73 0.58 -13.36
N GLY A 93 -6.44 1.17 -12.40
CA GLY A 93 -6.44 0.70 -11.01
C GLY A 93 -7.04 -0.70 -10.83
N ASP A 94 -7.97 -1.10 -11.69
CA ASP A 94 -8.63 -2.41 -11.63
C ASP A 94 -7.71 -3.50 -12.18
N LEU A 95 -6.97 -3.22 -13.26
CA LEU A 95 -5.93 -4.13 -13.77
C LEU A 95 -4.82 -4.36 -12.74
N LEU A 96 -4.33 -3.28 -12.11
CA LEU A 96 -3.32 -3.38 -11.06
C LEU A 96 -3.82 -4.21 -9.88
N SER A 97 -5.02 -3.90 -9.38
CA SER A 97 -5.60 -4.60 -8.22
C SER A 97 -5.88 -6.07 -8.53
N GLY A 98 -6.33 -6.39 -9.75
CA GLY A 98 -6.57 -7.75 -10.21
C GLY A 98 -5.29 -8.57 -10.34
N ALA A 99 -4.27 -8.05 -11.01
CA ALA A 99 -2.98 -8.74 -11.14
C ALA A 99 -2.30 -8.93 -9.77
N LEU A 100 -2.35 -7.91 -8.91
CA LEU A 100 -1.82 -7.97 -7.56
C LEU A 100 -2.51 -9.05 -6.72
N GLY A 101 -3.84 -9.16 -6.81
CA GLY A 101 -4.60 -10.21 -6.11
C GLY A 101 -4.13 -11.63 -6.48
N VAL A 102 -3.88 -11.89 -7.77
CA VAL A 102 -3.38 -13.19 -8.24
C VAL A 102 -1.96 -13.46 -7.72
N LEU A 103 -1.07 -12.48 -7.82
CA LEU A 103 0.32 -12.63 -7.37
C LEU A 103 0.42 -12.83 -5.84
N VAL A 104 -0.37 -12.07 -5.07
CA VAL A 104 -0.45 -12.23 -3.60
C VAL A 104 -0.98 -13.61 -3.24
N HIS A 105 -2.03 -14.09 -3.93
CA HIS A 105 -2.55 -15.44 -3.68
C HIS A 105 -1.52 -16.52 -3.96
N TRP A 106 -0.76 -16.41 -5.05
CA TRP A 106 0.32 -17.35 -5.37
C TRP A 106 1.46 -17.30 -4.37
N ALA A 107 1.91 -16.11 -3.96
CA ALA A 107 2.95 -15.95 -2.95
C ALA A 107 2.54 -16.54 -1.60
N LEU A 108 1.29 -16.31 -1.17
CA LEU A 108 0.76 -16.87 0.07
C LEU A 108 0.59 -18.39 0.00
N ARG A 109 0.31 -18.96 -1.18
CA ARG A 109 0.20 -20.42 -1.39
C ARG A 109 1.54 -21.13 -1.50
N ALA A 110 2.55 -20.47 -2.08
CA ALA A 110 3.91 -21.01 -2.14
C ALA A 110 4.53 -21.18 -0.74
N GLY A 111 4.07 -20.38 0.23
CA GLY A 111 4.67 -20.34 1.57
C GLY A 111 6.06 -19.69 1.53
N PRO A 112 6.67 -19.37 2.69
CA PRO A 112 8.03 -18.87 2.72
C PRO A 112 8.98 -19.99 2.32
N GLU A 113 9.35 -20.06 1.03
CA GLU A 113 10.58 -20.73 0.67
C GLU A 113 11.73 -19.96 1.32
N LYS A 114 12.50 -20.65 2.16
CA LYS A 114 13.77 -20.16 2.64
C LYS A 114 14.72 -20.08 1.44
N THR A 115 14.72 -18.97 0.74
CA THR A 115 15.85 -18.60 -0.10
C THR A 115 16.98 -18.21 0.85
N ASN A 116 17.74 -19.23 1.27
CA ASN A 116 19.07 -19.04 1.83
C ASN A 116 19.94 -18.46 0.70
N GLY A 117 20.03 -17.13 0.66
CA GLY A 117 21.15 -16.43 0.03
C GLY A 117 22.37 -16.45 0.93
#